data_AF-A0A7J8B8E2-F1
#
_entry.id   AF-A0A7J8B8E2-F1
#
_cell.length_a   1.000
_cell.length_b   1.000
_cell.length_c   1.000
_cell.angle_alpha   90.00
_cell.angle_beta   90.00
_cell.angle_gamma   90.00
#
_symmetry.space_group_name_H-M   'P 1'
#
loop_
_entity.id
_entity.type
_entity.pdbx_description
1 polymer ?
#
loop_
_entity_poly.entity_id
_entity_poly.type
_entity_poly.pdbx_seq_one_letter_code
_entity_poly.pdbx_strand_id
1 'polypeptide(L)'
;MGRALRPHTAPPDTSCLHPGPEPRGRKVQKEGKISYADFVWFLISEEDKKTPTSIEYWFRCMDLDGDGVLSMFELEYFYEEQCRRLDSMAIEALPFEDCLCQMLDLVKPQNEGKITLHDLKSCKLANVFFDTFFNIEKYLDHEQREQASLLRESESEGPELSDWEKYAAEEYDILVAEEAAGEPWEDGYEAELSPVEHRLSARRSPLAQRPFFEAPSALGSVDLYDYECEDDDDLQPS
;
A
#
# COMPACT_ATOMS: atom_id res chain seq x y z
N MET A 1 14.81 -91.55 5.63
CA MET A 1 14.64 -90.93 6.96
C MET A 1 15.90 -90.10 7.20
N GLY A 2 15.93 -88.78 7.23
CA GLY A 2 14.90 -87.79 7.51
C GLY A 2 15.53 -86.82 8.52
N ARG A 3 15.92 -85.62 8.06
CA ARG A 3 15.75 -84.31 8.72
C ARG A 3 16.64 -83.26 8.06
N ALA A 4 15.98 -82.36 7.33
CA ALA A 4 16.52 -81.11 6.85
C ALA A 4 16.82 -80.18 8.03
N LEU A 5 18.02 -79.62 8.07
CA LEU A 5 18.38 -78.52 8.96
C LEU A 5 18.29 -77.22 8.15
N ARG A 6 17.42 -76.32 8.62
CA ARG A 6 17.11 -75.01 8.01
C ARG A 6 18.32 -74.07 8.10
N PRO A 7 18.47 -73.11 7.17
CA PRO A 7 19.42 -72.03 7.34
C PRO A 7 18.91 -71.03 8.39
N HIS A 8 19.80 -70.61 9.29
CA HIS A 8 19.57 -69.59 10.30
C HIS A 8 19.60 -68.22 9.61
N THR A 9 18.43 -67.59 9.44
CA THR A 9 18.32 -66.18 9.09
C THR A 9 18.66 -65.34 10.32
N ALA A 10 19.63 -64.43 10.18
CA ALA A 10 19.90 -63.36 11.14
C ALA A 10 18.74 -62.33 11.14
N PRO A 11 18.41 -61.70 12.27
CA PRO A 11 17.44 -60.61 12.28
C PRO A 11 18.09 -59.35 11.66
N PRO A 12 17.32 -58.47 10.98
CA PRO A 12 17.83 -57.17 10.56
C PRO A 12 17.96 -56.23 11.77
N ASP A 13 19.13 -55.62 11.91
CA ASP A 13 19.40 -54.51 12.81
C ASP A 13 18.41 -53.36 12.55
N THR A 14 17.44 -53.18 13.44
CA THR A 14 16.61 -51.98 13.51
C THR A 14 17.31 -50.99 14.43
N SER A 15 18.35 -50.35 13.90
CA SER A 15 18.96 -49.19 14.54
C SER A 15 18.54 -47.90 13.81
N CYS A 16 18.06 -46.94 14.60
CA CYS A 16 17.91 -45.52 14.29
C CYS A 16 16.67 -45.11 13.47
N LEU A 17 15.48 -45.24 14.06
CA LEU A 17 14.43 -44.23 13.87
C LEU A 17 14.61 -43.19 14.97
N HIS A 18 15.11 -42.01 14.60
CA HIS A 18 15.03 -40.83 15.46
C HIS A 18 13.56 -40.58 15.80
N PRO A 19 13.19 -40.44 17.09
CA PRO A 19 11.87 -39.95 17.43
C PRO A 19 11.79 -38.51 16.93
N GLY A 20 10.93 -38.26 15.94
CA GLY A 20 10.50 -36.92 15.57
C GLY A 20 9.89 -36.22 16.80
N PRO A 21 9.81 -34.88 16.79
CA PRO A 21 9.27 -34.14 17.91
C PRO A 21 7.82 -34.61 18.18
N GLU A 22 7.59 -35.17 19.36
CA GLU A 22 6.27 -35.57 19.80
C GLU A 22 5.32 -34.37 19.76
N PRO A 23 4.05 -34.56 19.35
CA PRO A 23 3.06 -33.51 19.47
C PRO A 23 2.92 -33.19 20.96
N ARG A 24 3.29 -31.97 21.33
CA ARG A 24 3.22 -31.46 22.71
C ARG A 24 1.87 -31.84 23.31
N GLY A 25 1.93 -32.72 24.31
CA GLY A 25 0.77 -33.31 24.96
C GLY A 25 -0.24 -32.25 25.35
N ARG A 26 -1.44 -32.35 24.76
CA ARG A 26 -2.61 -31.54 25.10
C ARG A 26 -3.01 -31.88 26.53
N LYS A 27 -2.46 -31.14 27.49
CA LYS A 27 -2.95 -31.15 28.87
C LYS A 27 -4.40 -30.68 28.79
N VAL A 28 -5.33 -31.55 29.16
CA VAL A 28 -6.76 -31.24 29.24
C VAL A 28 -6.91 -30.05 30.20
N GLN A 29 -7.13 -28.86 29.64
CA GLN A 29 -7.40 -27.67 30.42
C GLN A 29 -8.73 -27.85 31.16
N LYS A 30 -8.81 -27.36 32.40
CA LYS A 30 -10.09 -27.21 33.09
C LYS A 30 -11.00 -26.33 32.24
N GLU A 31 -12.24 -26.75 32.07
CA GLU A 31 -13.27 -26.12 31.23
C GLU A 31 -13.23 -24.57 31.33
N GLY A 32 -13.04 -23.91 30.19
CA GLY A 32 -13.12 -22.45 30.06
C GLY A 32 -11.91 -21.64 30.57
N LYS A 33 -10.77 -22.25 30.90
CA LYS A 33 -9.57 -21.50 31.33
C LYS A 33 -8.34 -21.84 30.49
N ILE A 34 -7.67 -20.81 29.99
CA ILE A 34 -6.37 -20.93 29.30
C ILE A 34 -5.20 -20.83 30.29
N SER A 35 -4.10 -21.53 30.03
CA SER A 35 -2.88 -21.39 30.84
C SER A 35 -2.10 -20.14 30.43
N TYR A 36 -1.12 -19.71 31.26
CA TYR A 36 -0.23 -18.61 30.90
C TYR A 36 0.51 -18.89 29.57
N ALA A 37 0.95 -20.14 29.35
CA ALA A 37 1.62 -20.51 28.11
C ALA A 37 0.71 -20.32 26.89
N ASP A 38 -0.57 -20.68 27.01
CA ASP A 38 -1.55 -20.50 25.93
C ASP A 38 -1.89 -19.02 25.71
N PHE A 39 -1.96 -18.24 26.79
CA PHE A 39 -2.11 -16.79 26.71
C PHE A 39 -0.93 -16.11 26.00
N VAL A 40 0.30 -16.56 26.22
CA VAL A 40 1.48 -16.04 25.49
C VAL A 40 1.35 -16.32 23.98
N TRP A 41 0.91 -17.52 23.60
CA TRP A 41 0.65 -17.83 22.18
C TRP A 41 -0.45 -16.96 21.58
N PHE A 42 -1.53 -16.73 22.32
CA PHE A 42 -2.58 -15.81 21.93
C PHE A 42 -2.02 -14.39 21.74
N LEU A 43 -1.30 -13.84 22.72
CA LEU A 43 -0.80 -12.47 22.68
C LEU A 43 0.16 -12.24 21.50
N ILE A 44 1.14 -13.13 21.30
CA ILE A 44 2.10 -13.02 20.20
C ILE A 44 1.38 -13.15 18.85
N SER A 45 0.40 -14.05 18.74
CA SER A 45 -0.37 -14.24 17.52
C SER A 45 -1.26 -13.02 17.23
N GLU A 46 -1.79 -12.37 18.27
CA GLU A 46 -2.62 -11.18 18.08
C GLU A 46 -1.81 -9.95 17.71
N GLU A 47 -0.63 -9.78 18.29
CA GLU A 47 0.24 -8.63 18.04
C GLU A 47 0.69 -8.56 16.58
N ASP A 48 1.09 -9.70 15.99
CA ASP A 48 1.51 -9.78 14.59
C ASP A 48 0.89 -10.97 13.83
N LYS A 49 -0.19 -10.67 13.09
CA LYS A 49 -0.90 -11.61 12.22
C LYS A 49 -0.22 -11.89 10.88
N LYS A 50 0.95 -11.29 10.60
CA LYS A 50 1.68 -11.51 9.34
C LYS A 50 2.62 -12.71 9.42
N THR A 51 2.99 -13.13 10.63
CA THR A 51 3.91 -14.25 10.80
C THR A 51 3.26 -15.58 10.39
N PRO A 52 3.99 -16.51 9.75
CA PRO A 52 3.44 -17.81 9.35
C PRO A 52 2.81 -18.59 10.51
N THR A 53 3.35 -18.44 11.73
CA THR A 53 2.84 -19.09 12.94
C THR A 53 1.54 -18.47 13.43
N SER A 54 1.40 -17.14 13.37
CA SER A 54 0.14 -16.48 13.71
C SER A 54 -0.95 -16.78 12.69
N ILE A 55 -0.61 -16.81 11.39
CA ILE A 55 -1.56 -17.20 10.34
C ILE A 55 -2.09 -18.62 10.59
N GLU A 56 -1.23 -19.56 10.97
CA GLU A 56 -1.69 -20.90 11.39
C GLU A 56 -2.55 -20.90 12.64
N TYR A 57 -2.25 -20.03 13.61
CA TYR A 57 -3.02 -19.92 14.85
C TYR A 57 -4.46 -19.48 14.53
N TRP A 58 -4.62 -18.38 13.80
CA TRP A 58 -5.93 -17.83 13.47
C TRP A 58 -6.69 -18.69 12.47
N PHE A 59 -6.01 -19.29 11.50
CA PHE A 59 -6.64 -20.26 10.59
C PHE A 59 -7.27 -21.42 11.37
N ARG A 60 -6.56 -22.01 12.35
CA ARG A 60 -7.11 -23.07 13.21
C ARG A 60 -8.27 -22.62 14.10
N CYS A 61 -8.38 -21.33 14.39
CA CYS A 61 -9.51 -20.78 15.13
C CYS A 61 -10.72 -20.55 14.23
N MET A 62 -10.50 -20.24 12.95
CA MET A 62 -11.55 -19.97 11.97
C MET A 62 -12.08 -21.23 11.28
N ASP A 63 -11.23 -22.23 11.09
CA ASP A 63 -11.57 -23.56 10.58
C ASP A 63 -12.29 -24.35 11.69
N LEU A 64 -13.63 -24.20 11.73
CA LEU A 64 -14.50 -24.68 12.79
C LEU A 64 -14.69 -26.20 12.73
N ASP A 65 -14.71 -26.76 11.52
CA ASP A 65 -14.84 -28.21 11.31
C ASP A 65 -13.48 -28.92 11.17
N GLY A 66 -12.40 -28.19 10.94
CA GLY A 66 -11.03 -28.71 10.88
C GLY A 66 -10.71 -29.40 9.56
N ASP A 67 -11.43 -29.11 8.48
CA ASP A 67 -11.23 -29.72 7.17
C ASP A 67 -10.04 -29.12 6.38
N GLY A 68 -9.48 -28.02 6.87
CA GLY A 68 -8.35 -27.32 6.28
C GLY A 68 -8.72 -26.29 5.21
N VAL A 69 -10.00 -25.93 5.09
CA VAL A 69 -10.53 -24.93 4.16
C VAL A 69 -11.53 -24.02 4.90
N LEU A 70 -11.38 -22.71 4.75
CA LEU A 70 -12.42 -21.78 5.21
C LEU A 70 -13.55 -21.73 4.19
N SER A 71 -14.67 -22.31 4.57
CA SER A 71 -15.92 -22.30 3.84
C SER A 71 -16.66 -20.97 3.98
N MET A 72 -17.58 -20.68 3.04
CA MET A 72 -18.46 -19.50 3.12
C MET A 72 -19.21 -19.42 4.45
N PHE A 73 -19.66 -20.57 4.96
CA PHE A 73 -20.42 -20.66 6.21
C PHE A 73 -19.59 -20.20 7.42
N GLU A 74 -18.33 -20.62 7.50
CA GLU A 74 -17.44 -20.21 8.60
C GLU A 74 -17.12 -18.73 8.53
N LEU A 75 -16.87 -18.19 7.34
CA LEU A 75 -16.64 -16.76 7.14
C LEU A 75 -17.87 -15.93 7.54
N GLU A 76 -19.06 -16.35 7.10
CA GLU A 76 -20.33 -15.70 7.45
C GLU A 76 -20.58 -15.74 8.96
N TYR A 77 -20.28 -16.87 9.61
CA TYR A 77 -20.43 -17.03 11.06
C TYR A 77 -19.63 -15.98 11.86
N PHE A 78 -18.36 -15.74 11.50
CA PHE A 78 -17.56 -14.71 12.15
C PHE A 78 -18.03 -13.29 11.77
N TYR A 79 -18.36 -13.09 10.50
CA TYR A 79 -18.75 -11.78 9.99
C TYR A 79 -20.09 -11.29 10.56
N GLU A 80 -21.04 -12.20 10.85
CA GLU A 80 -22.32 -11.84 11.49
C GLU A 80 -22.11 -11.13 12.84
N GLU A 81 -21.13 -11.57 13.64
CA GLU A 81 -20.77 -10.91 14.89
C GLU A 81 -20.10 -9.55 14.64
N GLN A 82 -19.27 -9.42 13.60
CA GLN A 82 -18.67 -8.14 13.22
C GLN A 82 -19.73 -7.11 12.80
N CYS A 83 -20.72 -7.51 12.00
CA CYS A 83 -21.86 -6.65 11.65
C CYS A 83 -22.58 -6.14 12.91
N ARG A 84 -22.89 -7.03 13.86
CA ARG A 84 -23.55 -6.65 15.12
C ARG A 84 -22.73 -5.65 15.94
N ARG A 85 -21.41 -5.75 15.91
CA ARG A 85 -20.51 -4.80 16.59
C ARG A 85 -20.42 -3.45 15.87
N LEU A 86 -20.34 -3.46 14.54
CA LEU A 86 -20.37 -2.24 13.72
C LEU A 86 -21.69 -1.48 13.89
N ASP A 87 -22.82 -2.19 13.88
CA ASP A 87 -24.15 -1.62 14.14
C ASP A 87 -24.22 -0.96 15.52
N SER A 88 -23.59 -1.57 16.53
CA SER A 88 -23.53 -1.01 17.89
C SER A 88 -22.74 0.30 17.97
N MET A 89 -21.86 0.54 16.99
CA MET A 89 -21.09 1.78 16.82
C MET A 89 -21.77 2.75 15.82
N ALA A 90 -22.96 2.43 15.32
CA ALA A 90 -23.69 3.15 14.28
C ALA A 90 -22.91 3.27 12.95
N ILE A 91 -22.10 2.26 12.64
CA ILE A 91 -21.38 2.12 11.36
C ILE A 91 -22.13 1.08 10.53
N GLU A 92 -22.52 1.46 9.32
CA GLU A 92 -23.16 0.54 8.38
C GLU A 92 -22.13 -0.47 7.87
N ALA A 93 -22.32 -1.75 8.18
CA ALA A 93 -21.46 -2.82 7.71
C ALA A 93 -21.74 -3.13 6.23
N LEU A 94 -20.68 -3.46 5.50
CA LEU A 94 -20.81 -3.93 4.12
C LEU A 94 -21.56 -5.28 4.09
N PRO A 95 -22.46 -5.53 3.13
CA PRO A 95 -23.08 -6.84 2.96
C PRO A 95 -22.05 -7.97 2.84
N PHE A 96 -22.36 -9.16 3.36
CA PHE A 96 -21.41 -10.28 3.37
C PHE A 96 -20.94 -10.66 1.97
N GLU A 97 -21.82 -10.67 0.97
CA GLU A 97 -21.47 -11.01 -0.42
C GLU A 97 -20.38 -10.08 -0.98
N ASP A 98 -20.50 -8.76 -0.72
CA ASP A 98 -19.54 -7.77 -1.18
C ASP A 98 -18.21 -7.88 -0.41
N CYS A 99 -18.29 -8.06 0.92
CA CYS A 99 -17.12 -8.28 1.77
C CYS A 99 -16.34 -9.54 1.33
N LEU A 100 -17.07 -10.63 1.08
CA LEU A 100 -16.50 -11.88 0.59
C LEU A 100 -15.79 -11.69 -0.74
N CYS A 101 -16.38 -10.94 -1.68
CA CYS A 101 -15.74 -10.64 -2.96
C CYS A 101 -14.41 -9.89 -2.74
N GLN A 102 -14.40 -8.85 -1.90
CA GLN A 102 -13.17 -8.13 -1.55
C GLN A 102 -12.11 -9.04 -0.93
N MET A 103 -12.52 -9.94 -0.03
CA MET A 103 -11.61 -10.89 0.61
C MET A 103 -11.07 -11.93 -0.37
N LEU A 104 -11.87 -12.39 -1.33
CA LEU A 104 -11.43 -13.29 -2.39
C LEU A 104 -10.43 -12.60 -3.34
N ASP A 105 -10.66 -11.34 -3.68
CA ASP A 105 -9.73 -10.54 -4.49
C ASP A 105 -8.42 -10.24 -3.75
N LEU A 106 -8.48 -10.08 -2.43
CA LEU A 106 -7.31 -9.90 -1.56
C LEU A 106 -6.49 -11.19 -1.43
N VAL A 107 -7.16 -12.33 -1.21
CA VAL A 107 -6.48 -13.62 -0.96
C VAL A 107 -6.06 -14.31 -2.25
N LYS A 108 -6.87 -14.21 -3.31
CA LYS A 108 -6.70 -14.90 -4.60
C LYS A 108 -6.47 -16.40 -4.44
N PRO A 109 -7.44 -17.14 -3.87
CA PRO A 109 -7.26 -18.55 -3.57
C PRO A 109 -7.01 -19.36 -4.85
N GLN A 110 -6.21 -20.43 -4.74
CA GLN A 110 -5.90 -21.28 -5.88
C GLN A 110 -7.15 -22.00 -6.44
N ASN A 111 -8.13 -22.31 -5.59
CA ASN A 111 -9.41 -22.89 -5.96
C ASN A 111 -10.54 -21.95 -5.57
N GLU A 112 -11.43 -21.63 -6.51
CA GLU A 112 -12.55 -20.72 -6.26
C GLU A 112 -13.42 -21.18 -5.09
N GLY A 113 -13.78 -20.22 -4.23
CA GLY A 113 -14.64 -20.45 -3.06
C GLY A 113 -14.02 -21.30 -1.95
N LYS A 114 -12.71 -21.59 -1.99
CA LYS A 114 -12.01 -22.38 -0.98
C LYS A 114 -10.73 -21.68 -0.55
N ILE A 115 -10.75 -21.05 0.62
CA ILE A 115 -9.57 -20.37 1.17
C ILE A 115 -8.80 -21.34 2.04
N THR A 116 -7.57 -21.68 1.64
CA THR A 116 -6.70 -22.57 2.41
C THR A 116 -5.66 -21.78 3.21
N LEU A 117 -5.04 -22.46 4.19
CA LEU A 117 -3.89 -21.92 4.91
C LEU A 117 -2.74 -21.49 3.98
N HIS A 118 -2.55 -22.22 2.86
CA HIS A 118 -1.52 -21.89 1.89
C HIS A 118 -1.82 -20.56 1.20
N ASP A 119 -3.07 -20.31 0.84
CA ASP A 119 -3.49 -19.07 0.17
C ASP A 119 -3.23 -17.85 1.08
N LEU A 120 -3.63 -17.93 2.35
CA LEU A 120 -3.38 -16.85 3.33
C LEU A 120 -1.88 -16.58 3.57
N LYS A 121 -1.05 -17.63 3.61
CA LYS A 121 0.42 -17.45 3.71
C LYS A 121 1.02 -16.83 2.45
N SER A 122 0.38 -17.01 1.31
CA SER A 122 0.86 -16.55 0.00
C SER A 122 0.45 -15.11 -0.30
N CYS A 123 -0.76 -14.69 0.09
CA CYS A 123 -1.31 -13.36 -0.25
C CYS A 123 -0.61 -12.19 0.46
N LYS A 124 0.14 -12.43 1.55
CA LYS A 124 0.85 -11.42 2.38
C LYS A 124 -0.04 -10.38 3.06
N LEU A 125 -1.35 -10.47 2.88
CA LEU A 125 -2.36 -9.59 3.46
C LEU A 125 -3.29 -10.33 4.44
N ALA A 126 -2.86 -11.49 4.95
CA ALA A 126 -3.66 -12.30 5.88
C ALA A 126 -4.06 -11.53 7.15
N ASN A 127 -3.25 -10.55 7.60
CA ASN A 127 -3.61 -9.71 8.73
C ASN A 127 -4.90 -8.91 8.47
N VAL A 128 -5.03 -8.33 7.26
CA VAL A 128 -6.22 -7.56 6.87
C VAL A 128 -7.42 -8.50 6.81
N PHE A 129 -7.26 -9.66 6.15
CA PHE A 129 -8.27 -10.70 6.10
C PHE A 129 -8.80 -11.08 7.50
N PHE A 130 -7.91 -11.39 8.44
CA PHE A 130 -8.29 -11.76 9.79
C PHE A 130 -8.97 -10.63 10.56
N ASP A 131 -8.44 -9.40 10.44
CA ASP A 131 -9.00 -8.26 11.15
C ASP A 131 -10.43 -7.95 10.68
N THR A 132 -10.72 -8.07 9.38
CA THR A 132 -12.07 -7.96 8.81
C THR A 132 -13.08 -8.90 9.49
N PHE A 133 -12.71 -10.16 9.73
CA PHE A 133 -13.63 -11.16 10.27
C PHE A 133 -13.80 -11.15 11.79
N PHE A 134 -12.83 -10.65 12.58
CA PHE A 134 -12.96 -10.75 14.04
C PHE A 134 -12.29 -9.66 14.88
N ASN A 135 -11.55 -8.71 14.29
CA ASN A 135 -10.91 -7.62 15.03
C ASN A 135 -11.39 -6.25 14.51
N ILE A 136 -12.49 -5.76 15.12
CA ILE A 136 -13.12 -4.50 14.72
C ILE A 136 -12.21 -3.28 14.88
N GLU A 137 -11.37 -3.23 15.92
CA GLU A 137 -10.48 -2.08 16.16
C GLU A 137 -9.46 -1.96 15.04
N LYS A 138 -8.78 -3.05 14.70
CA LYS A 138 -7.79 -3.07 13.62
C LYS A 138 -8.43 -2.93 12.24
N TYR A 139 -9.62 -3.49 12.05
CA TYR A 139 -10.39 -3.32 10.81
C TYR A 139 -10.68 -1.83 10.54
N LEU A 140 -11.22 -1.10 11.52
CA LEU A 140 -11.52 0.33 11.35
C LEU A 140 -10.26 1.18 11.14
N ASP A 141 -9.15 0.85 11.81
CA ASP A 141 -7.85 1.49 11.59
C ASP A 141 -7.35 1.31 10.15
N HIS A 142 -7.61 0.14 9.54
CA HIS A 142 -7.26 -0.13 8.15
C HIS A 142 -8.14 0.65 7.18
N GLU A 143 -9.47 0.62 7.35
CA GLU A 143 -10.42 1.37 6.53
C GLU A 143 -10.12 2.87 6.52
N GLN A 144 -9.84 3.46 7.69
CA GLN A 144 -9.52 4.88 7.79
C GLN A 144 -8.21 5.23 7.03
N ARG A 145 -7.20 4.35 7.11
CA ARG A 145 -5.94 4.55 6.38
C ARG A 145 -6.14 4.45 4.87
N GLU A 146 -6.93 3.49 4.41
CA GLU A 146 -7.21 3.31 2.98
C GLU A 146 -8.00 4.50 2.41
N GLN A 147 -9.03 4.97 3.12
CA GLN A 147 -9.75 6.18 2.74
C GLN A 147 -8.85 7.41 2.70
N ALA A 148 -7.96 7.57 3.69
CA ALA A 148 -7.00 8.66 3.71
C ALA A 148 -6.00 8.60 2.55
N SER A 149 -5.55 7.41 2.13
CA SER A 149 -4.71 7.27 0.94
C SER A 149 -5.46 7.63 -0.35
N LEU A 150 -6.70 7.15 -0.51
CA LEU A 150 -7.50 7.43 -1.70
C LEU A 150 -7.82 8.92 -1.85
N LEU A 151 -8.09 9.62 -0.74
CA LEU A 151 -8.28 11.08 -0.75
C LEU A 151 -7.02 11.81 -1.21
N ARG A 152 -5.85 11.40 -0.72
CA ARG A 152 -4.58 12.01 -1.14
C ARG A 152 -4.23 11.71 -2.59
N GLU A 153 -4.53 10.51 -3.08
CA GLU A 153 -4.40 10.17 -4.50
C GLU A 153 -5.37 11.00 -5.35
N SER A 154 -6.61 11.17 -4.92
CA SER A 154 -7.62 12.00 -5.61
C SER A 154 -7.23 13.49 -5.64
N GLU A 155 -6.65 14.02 -4.56
CA GLU A 155 -6.10 15.39 -4.52
C GLU A 155 -4.84 15.53 -5.37
N SER A 156 -4.06 14.46 -5.52
CA SER A 156 -2.91 14.38 -6.42
C SER A 156 -3.31 14.19 -7.90
N GLU A 157 -4.56 13.78 -8.16
CA GLU A 157 -5.18 13.72 -9.50
C GLU A 157 -5.95 15.01 -9.88
N GLY A 158 -5.94 16.05 -9.03
CA GLY A 158 -5.98 17.41 -9.55
C GLY A 158 -4.67 17.66 -10.32
N PRO A 159 -4.63 18.45 -11.41
CA PRO A 159 -3.36 18.70 -12.09
C PRO A 159 -2.37 19.23 -11.05
N GLU A 160 -1.39 18.40 -10.66
CA GLU A 160 -0.25 18.89 -9.91
C GLU A 160 0.26 20.08 -10.71
N LEU A 161 0.25 21.28 -10.12
CA LEU A 161 0.75 22.47 -10.80
C LEU A 161 2.10 22.08 -11.41
N SER A 162 2.18 22.10 -12.73
CA SER A 162 3.36 21.73 -13.46
C SER A 162 4.52 22.57 -12.91
N ASP A 163 5.74 22.06 -12.93
CA ASP A 163 6.89 22.82 -12.41
C ASP A 163 7.00 24.21 -13.09
N TRP A 164 6.48 24.33 -14.31
CA TRP A 164 6.29 25.60 -15.02
C TRP A 164 5.19 26.50 -14.45
N GLU A 165 4.06 25.93 -14.02
CA GLU A 165 2.96 26.69 -13.41
C GLU A 165 3.35 27.18 -12.01
N LYS A 166 4.12 26.39 -11.26
CA LYS A 166 4.73 26.81 -9.99
C LYS A 166 5.72 27.94 -10.19
N TYR A 167 6.65 27.80 -11.16
CA TYR A 167 7.61 28.84 -11.50
C TYR A 167 6.92 30.11 -12.00
N ALA A 168 5.94 30.00 -12.88
CA ALA A 168 5.20 31.14 -13.40
C ALA A 168 4.41 31.87 -12.30
N ALA A 169 3.80 31.14 -11.37
CA ALA A 169 3.12 31.73 -10.22
C ALA A 169 4.10 32.48 -9.30
N GLU A 170 5.26 31.88 -9.00
CA GLU A 170 6.28 32.50 -8.15
C GLU A 170 6.87 33.77 -8.80
N GLU A 171 7.20 33.72 -10.10
CA GLU A 171 7.71 34.90 -10.82
C GLU A 171 6.65 35.98 -10.98
N TYR A 172 5.38 35.60 -11.16
CA TYR A 172 4.27 36.55 -11.19
C TYR A 172 4.12 37.26 -9.84
N ASP A 173 4.15 36.52 -8.72
CA ASP A 173 4.07 37.11 -7.39
C ASP A 173 5.24 38.07 -7.12
N ILE A 174 6.45 37.73 -7.58
CA ILE A 174 7.62 38.62 -7.50
C ILE A 174 7.41 39.89 -8.32
N LEU A 175 6.97 39.78 -9.57
CA LEU A 175 6.71 40.92 -10.46
C LEU A 175 5.61 41.84 -9.92
N VAL A 176 4.51 41.27 -9.40
CA VAL A 176 3.43 42.03 -8.77
C VAL A 176 3.93 42.75 -7.52
N ALA A 177 4.76 42.10 -6.71
CA ALA A 177 5.37 42.75 -5.55
C ALA A 177 6.33 43.88 -5.95
N GLU A 178 7.09 43.72 -7.03
CA GLU A 178 7.97 44.76 -7.58
C GLU A 178 7.20 45.93 -8.21
N GLU A 179 6.09 45.68 -8.92
CA GLU A 179 5.19 46.72 -9.44
C GLU A 179 4.51 47.50 -8.30
N ALA A 180 4.09 46.80 -7.25
CA ALA A 180 3.53 47.42 -6.05
C ALA A 180 4.58 48.18 -5.22
N ALA A 181 5.86 47.83 -5.35
CA ALA A 181 6.98 48.50 -4.69
C ALA A 181 7.68 49.55 -5.56
N GLY A 182 7.38 49.61 -6.85
CA GLY A 182 7.87 50.60 -7.80
C GLY A 182 7.15 51.94 -7.61
N GLU A 183 7.91 53.04 -7.56
CA GLU A 183 7.32 54.37 -7.44
C GLU A 183 6.49 54.71 -8.68
N PRO A 184 5.35 55.41 -8.54
CA PRO A 184 4.57 55.91 -9.66
C PRO A 184 5.49 56.68 -10.60
N TRP A 185 5.49 56.29 -11.88
CA TRP A 185 6.15 56.97 -13.00
C TRP A 185 6.29 58.47 -12.73
N GLU A 186 7.49 58.88 -12.34
CA GLU A 186 7.88 60.29 -12.28
C GLU A 186 7.96 60.75 -13.74
N ASP A 187 6.83 61.21 -14.30
CA ASP A 187 6.80 61.88 -15.60
C ASP A 187 7.61 63.18 -15.43
N GLY A 188 8.87 63.08 -15.84
CA GLY A 188 9.95 63.99 -15.52
C GLY A 188 9.68 65.40 -16.03
N TYR A 189 9.76 66.34 -15.09
CA TYR A 189 9.81 67.77 -15.31
C TYR A 189 11.03 68.18 -16.15
N GLU A 190 10.85 69.34 -16.78
CA GLU A 190 11.80 70.17 -17.51
C GLU A 190 13.27 70.07 -17.05
N ALA A 191 14.12 70.07 -18.08
CA ALA A 191 15.55 70.29 -18.03
C ALA A 191 15.95 71.47 -17.12
N GLU A 192 17.01 71.28 -16.32
CA GLU A 192 18.28 72.00 -16.48
C GLU A 192 19.40 71.28 -15.71
N LEU A 193 20.58 71.24 -16.33
CA LEU A 193 21.75 70.47 -15.94
C LEU A 193 22.56 71.13 -14.81
N SER A 194 23.15 70.34 -13.91
CA SER A 194 24.43 70.70 -13.27
C SER A 194 25.30 69.45 -13.02
N PRO A 195 26.58 69.44 -13.45
CA PRO A 195 27.47 68.30 -13.33
C PRO A 195 27.96 68.07 -11.89
N VAL A 196 28.16 66.79 -11.55
CA VAL A 196 28.83 66.26 -10.34
C VAL A 196 27.90 65.93 -9.17
N GLU A 197 27.19 64.80 -9.25
CA GLU A 197 27.06 63.84 -8.13
C GLU A 197 27.15 62.39 -8.63
N HIS A 198 28.03 62.15 -9.62
CA HIS A 198 28.62 60.83 -9.77
C HIS A 198 29.44 60.55 -8.51
N ARG A 199 29.08 59.48 -7.80
CA ARG A 199 29.73 58.86 -6.62
C ARG A 199 28.97 59.15 -5.33
N LEU A 200 27.89 58.41 -5.09
CA LEU A 200 27.64 57.63 -3.86
C LEU A 200 26.23 57.01 -3.87
N SER A 201 26.00 56.02 -4.74
CA SER A 201 24.98 54.97 -4.50
C SER A 201 25.54 53.61 -4.93
N ALA A 202 26.77 53.35 -4.46
CA ALA A 202 27.29 52.01 -4.32
C ALA A 202 26.47 51.25 -3.27
N ARG A 203 25.34 50.66 -3.65
CA ARG A 203 24.75 49.50 -2.97
C ARG A 203 24.19 48.54 -4.01
N ARG A 204 25.02 47.55 -4.31
CA ARG A 204 24.80 46.32 -5.09
C ARG A 204 23.36 45.79 -5.00
N SER A 205 22.73 45.59 -6.15
CA SER A 205 21.63 44.62 -6.30
C SER A 205 22.21 43.19 -6.32
N PRO A 206 21.56 42.18 -5.72
CA PRO A 206 22.12 40.82 -5.59
C PRO A 206 22.06 39.98 -6.89
N LEU A 207 21.46 40.50 -7.96
CA LEU A 207 21.11 39.73 -9.16
C LEU A 207 22.30 39.42 -10.11
N ALA A 208 23.51 39.89 -9.82
CA ALA A 208 24.68 39.64 -10.69
C ALA A 208 25.43 38.32 -10.40
N GLN A 209 24.93 37.45 -9.52
CA GLN A 209 25.56 36.15 -9.22
C GLN A 209 24.56 35.00 -9.37
N ARG A 210 24.27 34.62 -10.61
CA ARG A 210 23.86 33.25 -10.94
C ARG A 210 24.77 32.73 -12.05
N PRO A 211 25.37 31.53 -11.93
CA PRO A 211 26.18 30.97 -13.00
C PRO A 211 25.27 30.65 -14.19
N PHE A 212 25.56 31.30 -15.31
CA PHE A 212 24.95 31.06 -16.62
C PHE A 212 25.29 29.63 -17.05
N PHE A 213 24.27 28.81 -17.35
CA PHE A 213 24.48 27.46 -17.86
C PHE A 213 25.02 27.56 -19.29
N GLU A 214 26.27 27.11 -19.49
CA GLU A 214 26.98 27.17 -20.76
C GLU A 214 26.39 26.13 -21.73
N ALA A 215 25.78 26.59 -22.81
CA ALA A 215 25.26 25.72 -23.87
C ALA A 215 26.43 25.19 -24.73
N PRO A 216 26.56 23.87 -24.95
CA PRO A 216 27.59 23.35 -25.84
C PRO A 216 27.27 23.73 -27.29
N SER A 217 28.26 24.36 -27.94
CA SER A 217 28.19 24.71 -29.35
C SER A 217 28.49 23.51 -30.24
N ALA A 218 27.66 23.40 -31.29
CA ALA A 218 27.82 22.66 -32.55
C ALA A 218 27.47 21.15 -32.55
N LEU A 219 26.40 20.82 -33.29
CA LEU A 219 26.43 19.88 -34.43
C LEU A 219 25.09 19.87 -35.18
N GLY A 220 25.14 20.13 -36.49
CA GLY A 220 24.14 19.63 -37.45
C GLY A 220 23.17 20.67 -38.04
N SER A 221 23.53 21.21 -39.19
CA SER A 221 22.57 21.81 -40.14
C SER A 221 21.54 20.76 -40.55
N VAL A 222 20.26 20.99 -40.28
CA VAL A 222 19.16 20.22 -40.86
C VAL A 222 18.16 21.19 -41.48
N ASP A 223 17.98 21.00 -42.78
CA ASP A 223 17.22 21.85 -43.70
C ASP A 223 15.75 21.98 -43.32
N LEU A 224 15.25 23.21 -43.46
CA LEU A 224 13.86 23.59 -43.36
C LEU A 224 13.11 23.06 -44.60
N TYR A 225 12.39 21.96 -44.47
CA TYR A 225 11.43 21.50 -45.47
C TYR A 225 10.01 21.78 -45.00
N ASP A 226 9.32 22.61 -45.79
CA ASP A 226 7.88 22.87 -45.75
C ASP A 226 7.06 21.59 -45.58
N TYR A 227 6.05 21.67 -44.72
CA TYR A 227 4.88 20.80 -44.81
C TYR A 227 3.65 21.71 -44.91
N GLU A 228 3.12 21.80 -46.12
CA GLU A 228 1.83 22.40 -46.44
C GLU A 228 0.72 21.61 -45.72
N CYS A 229 -0.20 22.33 -45.07
CA CYS A 229 -1.45 21.75 -44.57
C CYS A 229 -2.31 21.33 -45.75
N GLU A 230 -2.58 20.04 -45.89
CA GLU A 230 -3.70 19.54 -46.70
C GLU A 230 -4.84 19.15 -45.74
N ASP A 231 -5.91 19.92 -45.82
CA ASP A 231 -7.26 19.59 -45.34
C ASP A 231 -7.73 18.29 -46.01
N ASP A 232 -8.19 17.32 -45.22
CA ASP A 232 -9.06 16.23 -45.71
C ASP A 232 -10.32 16.19 -44.84
N ASP A 233 -11.33 16.89 -45.36
CA ASP A 233 -12.75 16.71 -45.07
C ASP A 233 -13.22 15.34 -45.59
N ASP A 234 -14.27 14.84 -44.93
CA ASP A 234 -15.18 13.78 -45.39
C ASP A 234 -14.69 12.31 -45.47
N LEU A 235 -15.27 11.48 -44.59
CA LEU A 235 -16.08 10.34 -45.07
C LEU A 235 -17.05 9.81 -43.99
N GLN A 236 -18.33 9.89 -44.36
CA GLN A 236 -19.54 9.48 -43.66
C GLN A 236 -19.78 7.94 -43.67
N PRO A 237 -20.81 7.43 -42.95
CA PRO A 237 -20.82 6.10 -42.35
C PRO A 237 -21.46 5.00 -43.21
N SER A 238 -21.32 3.74 -42.79
CA SER A 238 -22.20 2.62 -43.11
C SER A 238 -22.22 1.62 -41.96
#